data_AF-A0A1B9GNV5-F1
#
_entry.id   AF-A0A1B9GNV5-F1
#
_cell.length_a   1.000
_cell.length_b   1.000
_cell.length_c   1.000
_cell.angle_alpha   90.00
_cell.angle_beta   90.00
_cell.angle_gamma   90.00
#
_symmetry.space_group_name_H-M   'P 1'
#
loop_
_entity.id
_entity.type
_entity.pdbx_description
1 polymer ?
#
loop_
_entity_poly.entity_id
_entity_poly.type
_entity_poly.pdbx_seq_one_letter_code
_entity_poly.pdbx_strand_id
1 'polypeptide(L)'
;MPPFASLSSLVDVRPLPSSLLTSSSSSKDNSISTSLWVPSGARGVFGGQVIAQSLSAASRTISRPLGLHSLHCYFLLPAHGSPDIEYRVERLRDGKSYANRLVRAWQGGREVFVLLASYTLPPVPLPVDLSKTSSAAAAPVSRGQSSASTSEEKTKVSHSLRFALQQTEENSSGSSGAATGGASDRNTTVTHQRQSPKCGFQPKFQVPFPTNLVPYEECEEEEHRWTNFLETKAKDWTGSKRRFLEEYIRERRESPVSIATARTTEGESPSYKEVDPEIQQTRLSWLRARLHPSEKPDVETIKAMIAYMTDFQFIGTASRSVGLHQGSTPRLGMLASLDHTIHFYPLPDDFDPSAPLLHVMESQAVDVASGRGVVQGRVYTSQGVLVAVTSQEGVVRADLKGLVAKGLVEGGAVGEEERDTAPVKAKL
;
A
#
# COMPACT_ATOMS: atom_id res chain seq x y z
N MET A 1 -2.05 5.56 -33.82
CA MET A 1 -1.28 4.58 -33.02
C MET A 1 -2.14 4.19 -31.84
N PRO A 2 -2.35 2.91 -31.49
CA PRO A 2 -3.07 2.59 -30.27
C PRO A 2 -2.23 3.10 -29.08
N PRO A 3 -2.78 3.97 -28.22
CA PRO A 3 -2.04 4.60 -27.14
C PRO A 3 -1.95 3.62 -25.97
N PHE A 4 -0.75 3.14 -25.65
CA PHE A 4 -0.46 2.19 -24.55
C PHE A 4 -1.28 0.88 -24.55
N ALA A 5 -0.76 -0.12 -23.84
CA ALA A 5 -1.56 -1.28 -23.47
C ALA A 5 -2.64 -0.85 -22.47
N SER A 6 -3.83 -1.44 -22.53
CA SER A 6 -4.85 -1.23 -21.48
C SER A 6 -4.28 -1.64 -20.11
N LEU A 7 -4.83 -1.10 -19.02
CA LEU A 7 -4.29 -1.40 -17.68
C LEU A 7 -4.31 -2.90 -17.39
N SER A 8 -5.37 -3.61 -17.79
CA SER A 8 -5.49 -5.06 -17.60
C SER A 8 -4.38 -5.83 -18.35
N SER A 9 -4.00 -5.37 -19.55
CA SER A 9 -2.91 -5.95 -20.33
C SER A 9 -1.52 -5.62 -19.75
N LEU A 10 -1.36 -4.41 -19.19
CA LEU A 10 -0.08 -3.96 -18.63
C LEU A 10 0.28 -4.70 -17.32
N VAL A 11 -0.72 -5.06 -16.52
CA VAL A 11 -0.53 -5.83 -15.27
C VAL A 11 -0.42 -7.34 -15.50
N ASP A 12 -0.71 -7.83 -16.70
CA ASP A 12 -0.66 -9.26 -17.01
C ASP A 12 0.76 -9.76 -17.24
N VAL A 13 0.93 -11.08 -17.16
CA VAL A 13 2.19 -11.80 -17.40
C VAL A 13 1.94 -13.03 -18.26
N ARG A 14 2.94 -13.42 -19.03
CA ARG A 14 2.88 -14.64 -19.85
C ARG A 14 3.56 -15.80 -19.13
N PRO A 15 3.11 -17.06 -19.32
CA PRO A 15 3.88 -18.21 -18.86
C PRO A 15 5.30 -18.17 -19.43
N LEU A 16 6.29 -18.54 -18.63
CA LEU A 16 7.68 -18.62 -19.10
C LEU A 16 7.78 -19.69 -20.21
N PRO A 17 8.28 -19.37 -21.42
CA PRO A 17 8.41 -20.34 -22.50
C PRO A 17 9.32 -21.50 -22.14
N SER A 18 8.97 -22.71 -22.59
CA SER A 18 9.75 -23.92 -22.32
C SER A 18 11.21 -23.83 -22.79
N SER A 19 11.49 -23.02 -23.81
CA SER A 19 12.83 -22.77 -24.34
C SER A 19 13.74 -21.97 -23.41
N LEU A 20 13.17 -21.23 -22.45
CA LEU A 20 13.90 -20.44 -21.45
C LEU A 20 13.98 -21.16 -20.09
N LEU A 21 13.41 -22.36 -19.98
CA LEU A 21 13.53 -23.19 -18.78
C LEU A 21 14.95 -23.76 -18.70
N THR A 22 15.76 -23.22 -17.80
CA THR A 22 17.04 -23.86 -17.42
C THR A 22 16.78 -25.08 -16.55
N SER A 23 17.68 -26.07 -16.58
CA SER A 23 17.54 -27.34 -15.82
C SER A 23 17.43 -27.15 -14.30
N SER A 24 17.74 -25.96 -13.77
CA SER A 24 17.69 -25.62 -12.34
C SER A 24 16.51 -24.72 -11.91
N SER A 25 15.74 -24.10 -12.83
CA SER A 25 14.62 -23.19 -12.49
C SER A 25 13.27 -23.59 -13.11
N SER A 26 13.10 -24.87 -13.43
CA SER A 26 11.96 -25.47 -14.13
C SER A 26 10.65 -25.51 -13.31
N SER A 27 10.09 -24.36 -12.92
CA SER A 27 8.73 -24.32 -12.38
C SER A 27 7.75 -23.83 -13.45
N LYS A 28 6.70 -24.62 -13.71
CA LYS A 28 5.54 -24.22 -14.53
C LYS A 28 4.81 -22.99 -13.97
N ASP A 29 5.12 -22.63 -12.73
CA ASP A 29 4.58 -21.46 -12.04
C ASP A 29 5.28 -20.15 -12.44
N ASN A 30 6.42 -20.21 -13.13
CA ASN A 30 7.17 -19.02 -13.54
C ASN A 30 6.50 -18.30 -14.72
N SER A 31 6.62 -16.98 -14.70
CA SER A 31 6.06 -16.09 -15.72
C SER A 31 7.11 -15.09 -16.22
N ILE A 32 6.84 -14.45 -17.35
CA ILE A 32 7.66 -13.39 -17.93
C ILE A 32 6.81 -12.15 -18.17
N SER A 33 7.41 -10.97 -18.02
CA SER A 33 6.74 -9.70 -18.26
C SER A 33 6.20 -9.58 -19.69
N THR A 34 5.21 -8.72 -19.84
CA THR A 34 4.75 -8.18 -21.13
C THR A 34 5.50 -6.87 -21.41
N SER A 35 4.82 -5.83 -21.91
CA SER A 35 5.45 -4.51 -22.13
C SER A 35 5.83 -3.86 -20.81
N LEU A 36 7.06 -3.37 -20.67
CA LEU A 36 7.54 -2.65 -19.48
C LEU A 36 7.51 -1.15 -19.71
N TRP A 37 6.84 -0.41 -18.85
CA TRP A 37 6.77 1.05 -18.92
C TRP A 37 7.84 1.68 -18.05
N VAL A 38 8.68 2.52 -18.67
CA VAL A 38 9.65 3.39 -18.00
C VAL A 38 9.14 4.82 -18.13
N PRO A 39 8.70 5.48 -17.05
CA PRO A 39 8.29 6.88 -17.08
C PRO A 39 9.43 7.81 -17.53
N SER A 40 9.12 8.91 -18.22
CA SER A 40 10.16 9.86 -18.64
C SER A 40 10.92 10.42 -17.43
N GLY A 41 12.25 10.41 -17.53
CA GLY A 41 13.16 10.84 -16.46
C GLY A 41 13.31 9.85 -15.30
N ALA A 42 12.59 8.73 -15.30
CA ALA A 42 12.77 7.68 -14.30
C ALA A 42 14.05 6.86 -14.57
N ARG A 43 14.63 6.29 -13.50
CA ARG A 43 15.81 5.41 -13.60
C ARG A 43 15.46 3.97 -13.99
N GLY A 44 14.19 3.61 -13.97
CA GLY A 44 13.74 2.25 -14.19
C GLY A 44 12.24 2.14 -14.41
N VAL A 45 11.78 0.90 -14.58
CA VAL A 45 10.37 0.53 -14.75
C VAL A 45 9.56 1.04 -13.56
N PHE A 46 8.32 1.45 -13.82
CA PHE A 46 7.39 1.88 -12.79
C PHE A 46 7.14 0.78 -11.74
N GLY A 47 7.30 1.10 -10.45
CA GLY A 47 7.25 0.13 -9.36
C GLY A 47 5.92 -0.62 -9.27
N GLY A 48 4.81 0.12 -9.41
CA GLY A 48 3.46 -0.43 -9.45
C GLY A 48 3.27 -1.51 -10.52
N GLN A 49 4.01 -1.42 -11.63
CA GLN A 49 3.98 -2.47 -12.66
C GLN A 49 4.64 -3.77 -12.18
N VAL A 50 5.79 -3.68 -11.51
CA VAL A 50 6.50 -4.85 -10.98
C VAL A 50 5.68 -5.51 -9.87
N ILE A 51 5.01 -4.72 -9.01
CA ILE A 51 4.08 -5.22 -8.00
C ILE A 51 2.93 -5.98 -8.68
N ALA A 52 2.24 -5.33 -9.62
CA ALA A 52 1.04 -5.88 -10.25
C ALA A 52 1.34 -7.16 -11.06
N GLN A 53 2.41 -7.18 -11.84
CA GLN A 53 2.82 -8.36 -12.60
C GLN A 53 3.27 -9.51 -11.67
N SER A 54 3.90 -9.20 -10.53
CA SER A 54 4.22 -10.21 -9.52
C SER A 54 2.96 -10.83 -8.91
N LEU A 55 1.92 -10.01 -8.64
CA LEU A 55 0.62 -10.51 -8.19
C LEU A 55 -0.05 -11.38 -9.26
N SER A 56 -0.07 -10.95 -10.52
CA SER A 56 -0.61 -11.74 -11.62
C SER A 56 0.10 -13.08 -11.75
N ALA A 57 1.44 -13.10 -11.63
CA ALA A 57 2.23 -14.34 -11.61
C ALA A 57 1.83 -15.25 -10.44
N ALA A 58 1.72 -14.72 -9.23
CA ALA A 58 1.29 -15.48 -8.05
C ALA A 58 -0.13 -16.02 -8.18
N SER A 59 -1.09 -15.20 -8.64
CA SER A 59 -2.51 -15.56 -8.72
C SER A 59 -2.78 -16.68 -9.72
N ARG A 60 -1.97 -16.81 -10.78
CA ARG A 60 -2.02 -17.94 -11.72
C ARG A 60 -1.76 -19.30 -11.06
N THR A 61 -1.11 -19.30 -9.88
CA THR A 61 -0.76 -20.51 -9.12
C THR A 61 -1.75 -20.84 -8.00
N ILE A 62 -2.82 -20.04 -7.86
CA ILE A 62 -3.81 -20.18 -6.80
C ILE A 62 -5.07 -20.85 -7.33
N SER A 63 -5.55 -21.85 -6.59
CA SER A 63 -6.82 -22.51 -6.88
C SER A 63 -7.97 -21.80 -6.16
N ARG A 64 -9.08 -21.61 -6.87
CA ARG A 64 -10.35 -21.16 -6.25
C ARG A 64 -10.76 -22.11 -5.12
N PRO A 65 -11.46 -21.61 -4.08
CA PRO A 65 -12.05 -20.27 -3.96
C PRO A 65 -11.15 -19.24 -3.23
N LEU A 66 -9.85 -19.51 -3.06
CA LEU A 66 -8.95 -18.54 -2.42
C LEU A 66 -8.76 -17.30 -3.32
N GLY A 67 -8.76 -16.11 -2.71
CA GLY A 67 -8.48 -14.83 -3.38
C GLY A 67 -7.47 -13.99 -2.61
N LEU A 68 -6.77 -13.09 -3.29
CA LEU A 68 -5.71 -12.25 -2.70
C LEU A 68 -6.30 -11.35 -1.60
N HIS A 69 -5.65 -11.30 -0.44
CA HIS A 69 -6.04 -10.38 0.64
C HIS A 69 -4.88 -9.54 1.18
N SER A 70 -3.63 -9.91 0.92
CA SER A 70 -2.50 -9.04 1.23
C SER A 70 -1.26 -9.33 0.40
N LEU A 71 -0.39 -8.33 0.33
CA LEU A 71 0.96 -8.44 -0.18
C LEU A 71 1.93 -7.62 0.66
N HIS A 72 3.18 -8.05 0.70
CA HIS A 72 4.34 -7.28 1.15
C HIS A 72 5.47 -7.44 0.13
N CYS A 73 6.14 -6.36 -0.24
CA CYS A 73 7.25 -6.45 -1.19
C CYS A 73 8.40 -5.51 -0.87
N TYR A 74 9.56 -5.80 -1.46
CA TYR A 74 10.75 -4.94 -1.41
C TYR A 74 11.32 -4.73 -2.81
N PHE A 75 11.66 -3.47 -3.10
CA PHE A 75 12.39 -3.06 -4.29
C PHE A 75 13.89 -3.13 -4.00
N LEU A 76 14.59 -4.06 -4.65
CA LEU A 76 16.01 -4.32 -4.38
C LEU A 76 16.91 -3.53 -5.33
N LEU A 77 16.56 -3.51 -6.62
CA LEU A 77 17.32 -2.85 -7.68
C LEU A 77 16.36 -2.21 -8.69
N PRO A 78 16.78 -1.13 -9.39
CA PRO A 78 15.98 -0.59 -10.48
C PRO A 78 15.89 -1.61 -11.61
N ALA A 79 14.67 -1.96 -12.02
CA ALA A 79 14.43 -2.72 -13.23
C ALA A 79 14.51 -1.82 -14.46
N HIS A 80 15.00 -2.34 -15.58
CA HIS A 80 15.10 -1.64 -16.86
C HIS A 80 13.96 -2.02 -17.80
N GLY A 81 13.66 -1.18 -18.81
CA GLY A 81 12.64 -1.49 -19.82
C GLY A 81 13.00 -2.65 -20.75
N SER A 82 14.25 -3.13 -20.69
CA SER A 82 14.75 -4.29 -21.42
C SER A 82 15.99 -4.84 -20.69
N PRO A 83 16.22 -6.17 -20.63
CA PRO A 83 15.35 -7.25 -21.12
C PRO A 83 14.08 -7.42 -20.27
N ASP A 84 13.20 -8.35 -20.65
CA ASP A 84 12.01 -8.72 -19.86
C ASP A 84 12.36 -9.18 -18.43
N ILE A 85 11.40 -9.06 -17.52
CA ILE A 85 11.49 -9.51 -16.13
C ILE A 85 10.93 -10.94 -16.03
N GLU A 86 11.69 -11.86 -15.44
CA GLU A 86 11.25 -13.21 -15.08
C GLU A 86 10.67 -13.21 -13.65
N TYR A 87 9.40 -13.57 -13.50
CA TYR A 87 8.74 -13.71 -12.21
C TYR A 87 8.74 -15.18 -11.78
N ARG A 88 9.56 -15.52 -10.80
CA ARG A 88 9.67 -16.87 -10.25
C ARG A 88 8.78 -17.03 -9.04
N VAL A 89 7.84 -17.97 -9.09
CA VAL A 89 6.85 -18.16 -8.03
C VAL A 89 7.17 -19.43 -7.24
N GLU A 90 7.29 -19.28 -5.93
CA GLU A 90 7.45 -20.37 -4.97
C GLU A 90 6.18 -20.53 -4.12
N ARG A 91 5.68 -21.76 -4.02
CA ARG A 91 4.50 -22.12 -3.23
C ARG A 91 4.90 -22.40 -1.79
N LEU A 92 4.83 -21.39 -0.94
CA LEU A 92 5.21 -21.54 0.48
C LEU A 92 4.20 -22.37 1.28
N ARG A 93 2.90 -22.23 0.96
CA ARG A 93 1.81 -22.92 1.67
C ARG A 93 0.58 -23.06 0.80
N ASP A 94 -0.05 -24.23 0.87
CA ASP A 94 -1.41 -24.49 0.36
C ASP A 94 -2.25 -25.13 1.49
N GLY A 95 -2.96 -24.29 2.24
CA GLY A 95 -3.88 -24.71 3.29
C GLY A 95 -5.33 -24.64 2.85
N LYS A 96 -6.23 -25.18 3.68
CA LYS A 96 -7.69 -25.15 3.42
C LYS A 96 -8.26 -23.73 3.39
N SER A 97 -7.72 -22.83 4.21
CA SER A 97 -8.24 -21.46 4.36
C SER A 97 -7.28 -20.38 3.89
N TYR A 98 -5.98 -20.69 3.78
CA TYR A 98 -4.93 -19.75 3.41
C TYR A 98 -3.91 -20.40 2.48
N ALA A 99 -3.42 -19.64 1.52
CA ALA A 99 -2.26 -19.99 0.69
C ALA A 99 -1.28 -18.81 0.61
N ASN A 100 0.01 -19.12 0.51
CA ASN A 100 1.07 -18.11 0.46
C ASN A 100 1.99 -18.36 -0.74
N ARG A 101 2.40 -17.28 -1.40
CA ARG A 101 3.30 -17.30 -2.56
C ARG A 101 4.42 -16.31 -2.36
N LEU A 102 5.66 -16.76 -2.57
CA LEU A 102 6.81 -15.88 -2.71
C LEU A 102 7.09 -15.70 -4.21
N VAL A 103 7.18 -14.46 -4.65
CA VAL A 103 7.53 -14.09 -6.02
C VAL A 103 8.87 -13.38 -5.99
N ARG A 104 9.81 -13.86 -6.79
CA ARG A 104 11.11 -13.21 -7.03
C ARG A 104 11.16 -12.75 -8.47
N ALA A 105 11.32 -11.45 -8.68
CA ALA A 105 11.48 -10.88 -10.01
C ALA A 105 12.97 -10.79 -10.35
N TRP A 106 13.36 -11.44 -11.44
CA TRP A 106 14.73 -11.53 -11.92
C TRP A 106 14.88 -10.81 -13.25
N GLN A 107 15.92 -9.99 -13.38
CA GLN A 107 16.26 -9.32 -14.63
C GLN A 107 17.78 -9.30 -14.80
N GLY A 108 18.26 -9.75 -15.97
CA GLY A 108 19.69 -9.80 -16.28
C GLY A 108 20.51 -10.60 -15.26
N GLY A 109 19.95 -11.70 -14.74
CA GLY A 109 20.63 -12.55 -13.75
C GLY A 109 20.71 -11.96 -12.33
N ARG A 110 19.96 -10.89 -12.03
CA ARG A 110 19.87 -10.30 -10.68
C ARG A 110 18.42 -10.28 -10.20
N GLU A 111 18.21 -10.52 -8.91
CA GLU A 111 16.92 -10.29 -8.28
C GLU A 111 16.71 -8.79 -8.09
N VAL A 112 15.67 -8.24 -8.72
CA VAL A 112 15.37 -6.80 -8.68
C VAL A 112 14.25 -6.48 -7.69
N PHE A 113 13.42 -7.47 -7.36
CA PHE A 113 12.23 -7.29 -6.52
C PHE A 113 11.79 -8.63 -5.92
N VAL A 114 11.22 -8.57 -4.71
CA VAL A 114 10.65 -9.72 -4.01
C VAL A 114 9.29 -9.37 -3.42
N LEU A 115 8.32 -10.27 -3.54
CA LEU A 115 6.96 -10.10 -3.02
C LEU A 115 6.44 -11.36 -2.35
N LEU A 116 5.83 -11.20 -1.18
CA LEU A 116 5.07 -12.24 -0.48
C LEU A 116 3.58 -11.91 -0.58
N ALA A 117 2.80 -12.77 -1.24
CA ALA A 117 1.35 -12.66 -1.35
C ALA A 117 0.64 -13.69 -0.45
N SER A 118 -0.48 -13.27 0.14
CA SER A 118 -1.36 -14.12 0.93
C SER A 118 -2.78 -14.13 0.37
N TYR A 119 -3.34 -15.34 0.29
CA TYR A 119 -4.65 -15.63 -0.27
C TYR A 119 -5.51 -16.30 0.80
N THR A 120 -6.80 -15.97 0.84
CA THR A 120 -7.75 -16.47 1.84
C THR A 120 -9.10 -16.79 1.21
N LEU A 121 -9.89 -17.61 1.89
CA LEU A 121 -11.29 -17.81 1.54
C LEU A 121 -12.07 -16.49 1.62
N PRO A 122 -13.09 -16.29 0.78
CA PRO A 122 -13.98 -15.14 0.90
C PRO A 122 -14.65 -15.13 2.29
N PRO A 123 -15.00 -13.93 2.81
CA PRO A 123 -15.69 -13.82 4.08
C PRO A 123 -17.01 -14.58 4.09
N VAL A 124 -17.35 -15.14 5.24
CA VAL A 124 -18.66 -15.78 5.47
C VAL A 124 -19.65 -14.73 5.97
N PRO A 125 -20.88 -14.66 5.44
CA PRO A 125 -21.92 -13.78 5.97
C PRO A 125 -22.17 -14.06 7.46
N LEU A 126 -22.21 -13.01 8.27
CA LEU A 126 -22.60 -13.13 9.67
C LEU A 126 -24.13 -13.23 9.77
N PRO A 127 -24.67 -14.06 10.70
CA PRO A 127 -26.09 -14.05 11.01
C PRO A 127 -26.58 -12.66 11.44
N VAL A 128 -27.82 -12.32 11.06
CA VAL A 128 -28.42 -10.99 11.33
C VAL A 128 -28.59 -10.71 12.83
N ASP A 129 -28.69 -11.76 13.67
CA ASP A 129 -28.81 -11.66 15.12
C ASP A 129 -27.72 -12.47 15.82
N LEU A 130 -26.57 -11.82 16.05
CA LEU A 130 -25.43 -12.42 16.76
C LEU A 130 -25.67 -12.52 18.28
N SER A 131 -26.76 -11.92 18.80
CA SER A 131 -27.08 -11.93 20.23
C SER A 131 -27.82 -13.20 20.68
N LYS A 132 -28.41 -13.95 19.72
CA LYS A 132 -29.20 -15.17 20.01
C LYS A 132 -28.45 -16.48 19.82
N THR A 133 -27.20 -16.47 19.36
CA THR A 133 -26.45 -17.69 19.01
C THR A 133 -25.61 -18.27 20.16
N SER A 134 -25.67 -17.70 21.37
CA SER A 134 -24.84 -18.16 22.50
C SER A 134 -25.33 -19.44 23.21
N SER A 135 -26.40 -20.10 22.76
CA SER A 135 -26.95 -21.29 23.47
C SER A 135 -26.67 -22.64 22.82
N ALA A 136 -25.98 -22.72 21.68
CA ALA A 136 -25.83 -23.98 20.95
C ALA A 136 -24.38 -24.30 20.56
N ALA A 137 -23.52 -24.64 21.53
CA ALA A 137 -22.33 -25.46 21.27
C ALA A 137 -21.68 -26.02 22.55
N ALA A 138 -22.22 -27.14 23.06
CA ALA A 138 -21.44 -28.11 23.82
C ALA A 138 -22.17 -29.48 23.87
N ALA A 139 -22.25 -30.17 22.74
CA ALA A 139 -22.50 -31.61 22.76
C ALA A 139 -21.14 -32.33 22.83
N PRO A 140 -20.85 -33.12 23.88
CA PRO A 140 -19.59 -33.83 23.98
C PRO A 140 -19.57 -34.99 22.98
N VAL A 141 -18.67 -34.92 22.01
CA VAL A 141 -18.35 -36.06 21.13
C VAL A 141 -17.47 -37.04 21.92
N SER A 142 -17.96 -38.26 22.09
CA SER A 142 -17.23 -39.34 22.76
C SER A 142 -15.95 -39.69 21.99
N ARG A 143 -14.80 -39.60 22.68
CA ARG A 143 -13.51 -40.07 22.17
C ARG A 143 -13.44 -41.59 22.29
N GLY A 144 -13.53 -42.29 21.16
CA GLY A 144 -13.06 -43.67 21.04
C GLY A 144 -11.54 -43.73 21.18
N GLN A 145 -11.05 -44.64 22.02
CA GLN A 145 -9.64 -44.96 22.17
C GLN A 145 -9.15 -45.71 20.92
N SER A 146 -8.03 -45.27 20.34
CA SER A 146 -7.18 -46.16 19.54
C SER A 146 -5.71 -45.78 19.70
N SER A 147 -4.90 -46.82 19.62
CA SER A 147 -3.54 -47.02 20.11
C SER A 147 -2.44 -46.26 19.37
N ALA A 148 -1.34 -46.06 20.09
CA ALA A 148 -0.12 -45.38 19.70
C ALA A 148 0.54 -45.94 18.42
N SER A 149 1.00 -45.02 17.56
CA SER A 149 2.19 -45.22 16.73
C SER A 149 2.92 -43.88 16.58
N THR A 150 4.23 -43.94 16.75
CA THR A 150 5.20 -42.84 16.69
C THR A 150 5.36 -42.31 15.27
N SER A 151 5.11 -41.03 15.06
CA SER A 151 5.56 -40.31 13.86
C SER A 151 5.80 -38.83 14.17
N GLU A 152 6.99 -38.38 13.78
CA GLU A 152 7.56 -37.03 13.72
C GLU A 152 6.64 -35.85 14.07
N GLU A 153 7.08 -35.12 15.10
CA GLU A 153 6.45 -33.92 15.61
C GLU A 153 6.59 -32.77 14.59
N LYS A 154 5.56 -32.60 13.74
CA LYS A 154 5.38 -31.35 12.98
C LYS A 154 5.12 -30.22 13.97
N THR A 155 6.10 -29.33 14.13
CA THR A 155 5.99 -28.11 14.92
C THR A 155 4.76 -27.31 14.49
N LYS A 156 3.71 -27.37 15.31
CA LYS A 156 2.44 -26.70 15.06
C LYS A 156 2.61 -25.27 15.53
N VAL A 157 3.13 -24.40 14.68
CA VAL A 157 3.20 -22.96 14.96
C VAL A 157 1.77 -22.42 14.99
N SER A 158 1.18 -22.27 16.18
CA SER A 158 -0.08 -21.56 16.37
C SER A 158 0.17 -20.25 17.11
N HIS A 159 0.13 -19.12 16.41
CA HIS A 159 0.10 -17.79 17.00
C HIS A 159 -1.33 -17.41 17.44
N SER A 160 -2.05 -18.33 18.09
CA SER A 160 -3.37 -18.02 18.65
C SER A 160 -3.18 -17.44 20.04
N LEU A 161 -3.37 -16.13 20.18
CA LEU A 161 -3.57 -15.49 21.49
C LEU A 161 -4.81 -16.10 22.14
N ARG A 162 -4.62 -16.98 23.11
CA ARG A 162 -5.72 -17.48 23.95
C ARG A 162 -5.86 -16.57 25.15
N PHE A 163 -6.92 -15.77 25.16
CA PHE A 163 -7.32 -15.04 26.36
C PHE A 163 -8.07 -16.01 27.29
N ALA A 164 -7.58 -16.17 28.52
CA ALA A 164 -8.31 -16.92 29.54
C ALA A 164 -9.54 -16.12 29.94
N LEU A 165 -10.73 -16.66 29.68
CA LEU A 165 -11.98 -16.16 30.27
C LEU A 165 -11.91 -16.44 31.78
N GLN A 166 -11.59 -15.43 32.57
CA GLN A 166 -11.67 -15.52 34.02
C GLN A 166 -13.15 -15.50 34.39
N GLN A 167 -13.69 -16.69 34.68
CA GLN A 167 -15.03 -16.82 35.27
C GLN A 167 -14.94 -16.25 36.69
N THR A 168 -15.55 -15.09 36.91
CA THR A 168 -15.85 -14.61 38.25
C THR A 168 -16.97 -15.48 38.81
N GLU A 169 -16.62 -16.50 39.59
CA GLU A 169 -17.56 -17.18 40.46
C GLU A 169 -17.86 -16.26 41.65
N GLU A 170 -19.05 -15.66 41.68
CA GLU A 170 -19.60 -15.05 42.89
C GLU A 170 -20.03 -16.16 43.86
N ASN A 171 -19.09 -16.66 44.65
CA ASN A 171 -19.40 -17.47 45.83
C ASN A 171 -19.78 -16.55 46.99
N SER A 172 -21.08 -16.34 47.21
CA SER A 172 -21.60 -15.79 48.47
C SER A 172 -22.10 -16.93 49.38
N SER A 173 -21.16 -17.62 50.02
CA SER A 173 -21.47 -18.47 51.18
C SER A 173 -21.61 -17.59 52.41
N GLY A 174 -22.83 -17.47 52.93
CA GLY A 174 -23.10 -16.81 54.21
C GLY A 174 -22.45 -17.54 55.38
N SER A 175 -21.86 -16.78 56.30
CA SER A 175 -21.66 -17.23 57.67
C SER A 175 -21.92 -16.07 58.64
N SER A 176 -22.75 -16.37 59.62
CA SER A 176 -23.19 -15.54 60.72
C SER A 176 -22.12 -15.41 61.81
N GLY A 177 -22.05 -14.25 62.45
CA GLY A 177 -21.23 -14.01 63.64
C GLY A 177 -21.47 -12.62 64.23
N ALA A 178 -22.31 -12.55 65.27
CA ALA A 178 -22.47 -11.44 66.23
C ALA A 178 -21.19 -11.26 67.08
N ALA A 179 -20.85 -10.18 67.80
CA ALA A 179 -21.34 -8.81 68.03
C ALA A 179 -20.21 -8.06 68.80
N THR A 180 -20.15 -6.72 68.69
CA THR A 180 -20.12 -5.71 69.78
C THR A 180 -19.32 -4.43 69.46
N GLY A 181 -19.98 -3.28 69.69
CA GLY A 181 -19.37 -2.07 70.26
C GLY A 181 -18.87 -0.95 69.33
N GLY A 182 -19.49 0.24 69.44
CA GLY A 182 -18.82 1.53 69.18
C GLY A 182 -19.46 2.40 68.10
N ALA A 183 -20.21 3.41 68.53
CA ALA A 183 -20.74 4.47 67.69
C ALA A 183 -19.68 5.54 67.36
N SER A 184 -19.55 5.94 66.09
CA SER A 184 -19.81 7.33 65.61
C SER A 184 -19.45 7.47 64.13
N ASP A 185 -20.08 8.47 63.52
CA ASP A 185 -19.65 9.21 62.33
C ASP A 185 -19.96 8.65 60.93
N ARG A 186 -21.11 9.14 60.45
CA ARG A 186 -21.30 9.77 59.13
C ARG A 186 -20.25 9.43 58.08
N ASN A 187 -20.59 8.49 57.20
CA ASN A 187 -20.08 8.52 55.84
C ASN A 187 -21.20 8.20 54.86
N THR A 188 -21.61 9.23 54.12
CA THR A 188 -22.51 9.13 52.98
C THR A 188 -21.75 8.41 51.87
N THR A 189 -21.88 7.09 51.79
CA THR A 189 -21.34 6.29 50.70
C THR A 189 -22.14 6.62 49.44
N VAL A 190 -21.70 7.62 48.68
CA VAL A 190 -22.12 7.81 47.29
C VAL A 190 -21.53 6.63 46.51
N THR A 191 -22.35 5.61 46.29
CA THR A 191 -22.06 4.54 45.34
C THR A 191 -22.01 5.16 43.95
N HIS A 192 -20.83 5.60 43.52
CA HIS A 192 -20.56 5.78 42.11
C HIS A 192 -20.62 4.40 41.45
N GLN A 193 -21.83 3.96 41.08
CA GLN A 193 -21.97 3.03 39.96
C GLN A 193 -21.36 3.74 38.75
N ARG A 194 -20.06 3.53 38.52
CA ARG A 194 -19.47 3.68 37.21
C ARG A 194 -20.19 2.68 36.31
N GLN A 195 -21.33 3.07 35.76
CA GLN A 195 -21.83 2.46 34.54
C GLN A 195 -20.80 2.80 33.47
N SER A 196 -19.80 1.93 33.32
CA SER A 196 -18.98 1.93 32.11
C SER A 196 -19.96 1.89 30.94
N PRO A 197 -19.92 2.84 30.00
CA PRO A 197 -20.79 2.77 28.83
C PRO A 197 -20.56 1.41 28.17
N LYS A 198 -21.60 0.58 28.14
CA LYS A 198 -21.54 -0.70 27.44
C LYS A 198 -21.42 -0.36 25.95
N CYS A 199 -20.18 -0.33 25.45
CA CYS A 199 -19.93 -0.22 24.03
C CYS A 199 -20.59 -1.45 23.38
N GLY A 200 -21.66 -1.23 22.61
CA GLY A 200 -22.37 -2.31 21.93
C GLY A 200 -21.46 -3.02 20.94
N PHE A 201 -21.65 -4.33 20.76
CA PHE A 201 -20.91 -5.08 19.75
C PHE A 201 -21.20 -4.52 18.37
N GLN A 202 -20.15 -4.13 17.64
CA GLN A 202 -20.22 -3.65 16.27
C GLN A 202 -19.47 -4.64 15.36
N PRO A 203 -20.12 -5.30 14.39
CA PRO A 203 -19.49 -6.36 13.58
C PRO A 203 -18.49 -5.83 12.54
N LYS A 204 -18.59 -4.54 12.18
CA LYS A 204 -17.74 -3.91 11.16
C LYS A 204 -17.39 -2.49 11.55
N PHE A 205 -16.12 -2.15 11.40
CA PHE A 205 -15.62 -0.79 11.46
C PHE A 205 -14.75 -0.54 10.22
N GLN A 206 -14.88 0.65 9.65
CA GLN A 206 -13.92 1.18 8.69
C GLN A 206 -13.60 2.62 9.06
N VAL A 207 -12.41 3.09 8.67
CA VAL A 207 -12.10 4.52 8.72
C VAL A 207 -13.08 5.26 7.80
N PRO A 208 -13.77 6.31 8.28
CA PRO A 208 -14.75 7.03 7.48
C PRO A 208 -14.18 7.56 6.16
N PHE A 209 -15.03 7.63 5.15
CA PHE A 209 -14.69 8.32 3.91
C PHE A 209 -14.51 9.84 4.19
N PRO A 210 -13.51 10.52 3.61
CA PRO A 210 -13.33 11.95 3.85
C PRO A 210 -14.53 12.79 3.43
N THR A 211 -14.91 13.76 4.27
CA THR A 211 -16.02 14.67 4.01
C THR A 211 -15.58 15.87 3.16
N ASN A 212 -16.53 16.61 2.58
CA ASN A 212 -16.31 17.87 1.86
C ASN A 212 -15.40 17.74 0.62
N LEU A 213 -15.38 16.57 -0.03
CA LEU A 213 -14.65 16.39 -1.28
C LEU A 213 -15.47 16.86 -2.48
N VAL A 214 -14.81 17.55 -3.39
CA VAL A 214 -15.32 17.79 -4.74
C VAL A 214 -15.45 16.44 -5.45
N PRO A 215 -16.60 16.13 -6.06
CA PRO A 215 -16.80 14.90 -6.84
C PRO A 215 -15.75 14.74 -7.94
N TYR A 216 -15.46 13.50 -8.32
CA TYR A 216 -14.46 13.20 -9.35
C TYR A 216 -14.77 13.92 -10.68
N GLU A 217 -16.04 14.00 -11.05
CA GLU A 217 -16.54 14.60 -12.30
C GLU A 217 -16.26 16.11 -12.39
N GLU A 218 -16.08 16.77 -11.24
CA GLU A 218 -15.74 18.19 -11.13
C GLU A 218 -14.23 18.43 -10.87
N CYS A 219 -13.45 17.35 -10.80
CA CYS A 219 -12.00 17.40 -10.67
C CYS A 219 -11.33 17.44 -12.05
N GLU A 220 -10.22 18.17 -12.14
CA GLU A 220 -9.41 18.23 -13.36
C GLU A 220 -8.34 17.13 -13.35
N GLU A 221 -8.32 16.29 -14.39
CA GLU A 221 -7.25 15.30 -14.59
C GLU A 221 -5.89 16.00 -14.80
N GLU A 222 -4.80 15.37 -14.36
CA GLU A 222 -3.47 15.99 -14.35
C GLU A 222 -3.01 16.49 -15.72
N GLU A 223 -3.26 15.73 -16.78
CA GLU A 223 -2.93 16.12 -18.15
C GLU A 223 -3.61 17.42 -18.56
N HIS A 224 -4.88 17.63 -18.20
CA HIS A 224 -5.61 18.86 -18.51
C HIS A 224 -5.06 20.02 -17.68
N ARG A 225 -4.86 19.79 -16.38
CA ARG A 225 -4.29 20.79 -15.47
C ARG A 225 -2.92 21.29 -15.94
N TRP A 226 -2.05 20.37 -16.35
CA TRP A 226 -0.71 20.72 -16.85
C TRP A 226 -0.72 21.31 -18.26
N THR A 227 -1.66 20.89 -19.12
CA THR A 227 -1.88 21.54 -20.42
C THR A 227 -2.26 23.00 -20.21
N ASN A 228 -3.25 23.27 -19.37
CA ASN A 228 -3.68 24.62 -19.02
C ASN A 228 -2.53 25.44 -18.42
N PHE A 229 -1.74 24.85 -17.51
CA PHE A 229 -0.55 25.51 -16.96
C PHE A 229 0.49 25.88 -18.04
N LEU A 230 0.79 24.95 -18.95
CA LEU A 230 1.71 25.18 -20.07
C LEU A 230 1.22 26.31 -20.97
N GLU A 231 -0.07 26.32 -21.28
CA GLU A 231 -0.69 27.29 -22.18
C GLU A 231 -0.97 28.65 -21.54
N THR A 232 -1.06 28.77 -20.22
CA THR A 232 -1.40 30.03 -19.53
C THR A 232 -0.22 30.65 -18.79
N LYS A 233 0.52 29.85 -18.01
CA LYS A 233 1.56 30.33 -17.07
C LYS A 233 2.99 30.04 -17.54
N ALA A 234 3.19 29.04 -18.39
CA ALA A 234 4.50 28.62 -18.87
C ALA A 234 4.67 28.79 -20.39
N LYS A 235 3.93 29.73 -21.01
CA LYS A 235 4.01 30.02 -22.45
C LYS A 235 5.44 30.35 -22.89
N ASP A 236 6.15 31.13 -22.07
CA ASP A 236 7.50 31.62 -22.36
C ASP A 236 8.61 30.63 -21.97
N TRP A 237 8.26 29.47 -21.40
CA TRP A 237 9.25 28.44 -21.11
C TRP A 237 9.79 27.89 -22.42
N THR A 238 11.11 27.75 -22.52
CA THR A 238 11.80 27.23 -23.71
C THR A 238 12.80 26.13 -23.35
N GLY A 239 13.34 25.47 -24.37
CA GLY A 239 14.38 24.45 -24.21
C GLY A 239 13.92 23.25 -23.37
N SER A 240 14.81 22.77 -22.50
CA SER A 240 14.60 21.51 -21.76
C SER A 240 13.42 21.55 -20.79
N LYS A 241 13.11 22.69 -20.17
CA LYS A 241 11.98 22.80 -19.23
C LYS A 241 10.64 22.62 -19.92
N ARG A 242 10.48 23.24 -21.10
CA ARG A 242 9.27 23.10 -21.91
C ARG A 242 9.10 21.67 -22.42
N ARG A 243 10.16 21.10 -23.02
CA ARG A 243 10.14 19.72 -23.53
C ARG A 243 9.78 18.70 -22.45
N PHE A 244 10.34 18.87 -21.25
CA PHE A 244 10.01 18.00 -20.11
C PHE A 244 8.51 18.04 -19.76
N LEU A 245 7.92 19.23 -19.69
CA LEU A 245 6.49 19.36 -19.36
C LEU A 245 5.60 18.83 -20.49
N GLU A 246 5.94 19.10 -21.76
CA GLU A 246 5.21 18.56 -22.93
C GLU A 246 5.24 17.02 -22.96
N GLU A 247 6.40 16.44 -22.66
CA GLU A 247 6.54 14.99 -22.57
C GLU A 247 5.73 14.41 -21.40
N TYR A 248 5.77 15.04 -20.22
CA TYR A 248 4.96 14.64 -19.07
C TYR A 248 3.45 14.66 -19.41
N ILE A 249 2.97 15.73 -20.07
CA ILE A 249 1.57 15.83 -20.50
C ILE A 249 1.21 14.70 -21.45
N ARG A 250 2.07 14.43 -22.45
CA ARG A 250 1.86 13.34 -23.41
C ARG A 250 1.79 11.98 -22.71
N GLU A 251 2.73 11.67 -21.82
CA GLU A 251 2.74 10.41 -21.05
C GLU A 251 1.52 10.29 -20.12
N ARG A 252 0.97 11.40 -19.64
CA ARG A 252 -0.27 11.35 -18.84
C ARG A 252 -1.52 11.12 -19.65
N ARG A 253 -1.66 11.77 -20.80
CA ARG A 253 -2.74 11.49 -21.75
C ARG A 253 -2.74 10.04 -22.24
N GLU A 254 -1.56 9.47 -22.45
CA GLU A 254 -1.39 8.09 -22.91
C GLU A 254 -1.43 7.06 -21.77
N SER A 255 -1.46 7.48 -20.51
CA SER A 255 -1.47 6.60 -19.35
C SER A 255 -2.71 5.69 -19.31
N PRO A 256 -2.59 4.41 -18.93
CA PRO A 256 -3.75 3.56 -18.67
C PRO A 256 -4.47 3.91 -17.36
N VAL A 257 -3.96 4.88 -16.60
CA VAL A 257 -4.53 5.39 -15.35
C VAL A 257 -4.63 6.90 -15.44
N SER A 258 -5.82 7.45 -15.23
CA SER A 258 -5.99 8.88 -15.02
C SER A 258 -5.89 9.23 -13.53
N ILE A 259 -5.33 10.40 -13.27
CA ILE A 259 -5.11 10.91 -11.91
C ILE A 259 -5.73 12.31 -11.85
N ALA A 260 -6.54 12.57 -10.84
CA ALA A 260 -7.03 13.91 -10.52
C ALA A 260 -6.78 14.20 -9.05
N THR A 261 -6.36 15.43 -8.72
CA THR A 261 -6.23 15.84 -7.31
C THR A 261 -7.64 16.03 -6.73
N ALA A 262 -7.97 15.31 -5.66
CA ALA A 262 -9.23 15.52 -4.97
C ALA A 262 -9.13 16.82 -4.16
N ARG A 263 -10.04 17.76 -4.44
CA ARG A 263 -10.10 19.06 -3.76
C ARG A 263 -11.15 19.02 -2.66
N THR A 264 -10.93 19.79 -1.60
CA THR A 264 -11.98 20.08 -0.61
C THR A 264 -12.82 21.27 -1.06
N THR A 265 -14.10 21.30 -0.71
CA THR A 265 -15.01 22.42 -1.00
C THR A 265 -14.65 23.69 -0.22
N GLU A 266 -13.92 23.56 0.88
CA GLU A 266 -13.29 24.64 1.62
C GLU A 266 -11.79 24.68 1.26
N GLY A 267 -11.37 25.71 0.52
CA GLY A 267 -9.96 25.98 0.24
C GLY A 267 -9.67 26.38 -1.21
N GLU A 268 -9.52 27.69 -1.44
CA GLU A 268 -8.60 28.15 -2.47
C GLU A 268 -7.24 27.46 -2.23
N SER A 269 -6.57 27.00 -3.29
CA SER A 269 -5.20 26.47 -3.16
C SER A 269 -4.36 27.51 -2.40
N PRO A 270 -3.84 27.20 -1.21
CA PRO A 270 -2.98 28.15 -0.54
C PRO A 270 -1.81 28.43 -1.48
N SER A 271 -1.49 29.70 -1.68
CA SER A 271 -0.19 30.06 -2.21
C SER A 271 0.84 29.30 -1.36
N TYR A 272 1.91 28.76 -1.97
CA TYR A 272 2.98 28.01 -1.29
C TYR A 272 3.57 28.68 -0.04
N LYS A 273 3.20 29.92 0.27
CA LYS A 273 3.70 30.71 1.39
C LYS A 273 2.99 30.45 2.73
N GLU A 274 1.78 29.89 2.76
CA GLU A 274 1.06 29.61 4.01
C GLU A 274 0.21 28.34 3.84
N VAL A 275 0.81 27.16 4.02
CA VAL A 275 0.09 25.88 3.94
C VAL A 275 -0.13 25.37 5.36
N ASP A 276 -1.39 25.07 5.69
CA ASP A 276 -1.73 24.32 6.90
C ASP A 276 -0.89 23.01 6.94
N PRO A 277 -0.15 22.73 8.02
CA PRO A 277 0.63 21.51 8.16
C PRO A 277 -0.14 20.22 7.83
N GLU A 278 -1.44 20.15 8.16
CA GLU A 278 -2.29 18.97 7.86
C GLU A 278 -2.55 18.82 6.35
N ILE A 279 -2.75 19.93 5.63
CA ILE A 279 -2.91 19.97 4.16
C ILE A 279 -1.60 19.60 3.45
N GLN A 280 -0.45 19.80 4.09
CA GLN A 280 0.85 19.46 3.54
C GLN A 280 1.20 17.98 3.71
N GLN A 281 0.74 17.35 4.80
CA GLN A 281 1.01 15.95 5.15
C GLN A 281 0.09 14.94 4.46
N THR A 282 -1.09 15.38 4.04
CA THR A 282 -2.07 14.53 3.36
C THR A 282 -2.17 14.87 1.87
N ARG A 283 -2.25 13.84 1.04
CA ARG A 283 -2.53 13.94 -0.40
C ARG A 283 -3.75 13.08 -0.74
N LEU A 284 -4.69 13.67 -1.45
CA LEU A 284 -5.92 13.01 -1.88
C LEU A 284 -5.93 12.96 -3.41
N SER A 285 -5.90 11.75 -3.98
CA SER A 285 -5.90 11.56 -5.43
C SER A 285 -7.03 10.63 -5.85
N TRP A 286 -7.83 11.05 -6.82
CA TRP A 286 -8.69 10.17 -7.58
C TRP A 286 -7.86 9.43 -8.63
N LEU A 287 -7.96 8.11 -8.64
CA LEU A 287 -7.29 7.21 -9.57
C LEU A 287 -8.36 6.46 -10.37
N ARG A 288 -8.27 6.47 -11.70
CA ARG A 288 -9.24 5.76 -12.55
C ARG A 288 -8.54 4.97 -13.64
N ALA A 289 -8.84 3.68 -13.73
CA ALA A 289 -8.36 2.85 -14.82
C ALA A 289 -9.06 3.25 -16.14
N ARG A 290 -8.29 3.41 -17.21
CA ARG A 290 -8.80 3.59 -18.57
C ARG A 290 -8.92 2.20 -19.22
N LEU A 291 -10.13 1.65 -19.18
CA LEU A 291 -10.45 0.35 -19.80
C LEU A 291 -11.30 0.54 -21.06
N HIS A 292 -11.08 -0.32 -22.05
CA HIS A 292 -11.99 -0.46 -23.18
C HIS A 292 -13.30 -1.13 -22.71
N PRO A 293 -14.49 -0.74 -23.22
CA PRO A 293 -15.77 -1.31 -22.77
C PRO A 293 -15.94 -2.83 -22.91
N SER A 294 -15.11 -3.48 -23.74
CA SER A 294 -15.11 -4.94 -23.89
C SER A 294 -14.26 -5.66 -22.84
N GLU A 295 -13.40 -4.94 -22.11
CA GLU A 295 -12.54 -5.52 -21.08
C GLU A 295 -13.36 -5.89 -19.85
N LYS A 296 -13.19 -7.13 -19.39
CA LYS A 296 -13.87 -7.66 -18.20
C LYS A 296 -12.83 -8.37 -17.33
N PRO A 297 -11.92 -7.62 -16.68
CA PRO A 297 -10.89 -8.21 -15.84
C PRO A 297 -11.53 -8.99 -14.68
N ASP A 298 -10.92 -10.11 -14.29
CA ASP A 298 -11.35 -10.84 -13.10
C ASP A 298 -10.93 -10.12 -11.80
N VAL A 299 -11.47 -10.56 -10.66
CA VAL A 299 -11.21 -9.94 -9.34
C VAL A 299 -9.73 -9.85 -9.01
N GLU A 300 -8.93 -10.85 -9.40
CA GLU A 300 -7.50 -10.86 -9.06
C GLU A 300 -6.71 -9.91 -9.96
N THR A 301 -7.11 -9.79 -11.24
CA THR A 301 -6.63 -8.77 -12.16
C THR A 301 -6.99 -7.37 -11.66
N ILE A 302 -8.22 -7.17 -11.19
CA ILE A 302 -8.67 -5.90 -10.60
C ILE A 302 -7.80 -5.51 -9.39
N LYS A 303 -7.50 -6.45 -8.49
CA LYS A 303 -6.60 -6.17 -7.35
C LYS A 303 -5.18 -5.84 -7.80
N ALA A 304 -4.67 -6.50 -8.84
CA ALA A 304 -3.38 -6.15 -9.44
C ALA A 304 -3.40 -4.75 -10.06
N MET A 305 -4.49 -4.36 -10.72
CA MET A 305 -4.70 -2.99 -11.21
C MET A 305 -4.73 -1.97 -10.08
N ILE A 306 -5.40 -2.27 -8.96
CA ILE A 306 -5.38 -1.42 -7.76
C ILE A 306 -3.95 -1.27 -7.24
N ALA A 307 -3.18 -2.37 -7.14
CA ALA A 307 -1.78 -2.33 -6.71
C ALA A 307 -0.90 -1.49 -7.64
N TYR A 308 -1.13 -1.54 -8.96
CA TYR A 308 -0.47 -0.67 -9.93
C TYR A 308 -0.78 0.80 -9.65
N MET A 309 -2.07 1.12 -9.45
CA MET A 309 -2.54 2.49 -9.26
C MET A 309 -2.01 3.10 -7.96
N THR A 310 -1.95 2.34 -6.86
CA THR A 310 -1.58 2.87 -5.53
C THR A 310 -0.09 3.20 -5.37
N ASP A 311 0.77 2.78 -6.31
CA ASP A 311 2.18 3.19 -6.31
C ASP A 311 2.38 4.61 -6.92
N PHE A 312 1.37 5.16 -7.60
CA PHE A 312 1.44 6.53 -8.09
C PHE A 312 1.45 7.52 -6.93
N GLN A 313 2.42 8.43 -6.96
CA GLN A 313 2.48 9.61 -6.07
C GLN A 313 2.62 9.31 -4.58
N PHE A 314 2.65 8.04 -4.18
CA PHE A 314 2.50 7.62 -2.79
C PHE A 314 3.66 8.09 -1.92
N ILE A 315 4.88 7.60 -2.18
CA ILE A 315 6.09 8.07 -1.47
C ILE A 315 6.38 9.57 -1.68
N GLY A 316 5.90 10.13 -2.80
CA GLY A 316 5.99 11.58 -3.04
C GLY A 316 5.31 12.41 -1.95
N THR A 317 4.29 11.86 -1.29
CA THR A 317 3.58 12.48 -0.16
C THR A 317 4.52 12.76 1.02
N ALA A 318 5.46 11.85 1.31
CA ALA A 318 6.49 12.09 2.33
C ALA A 318 7.41 13.27 1.95
N SER A 319 7.95 13.31 0.74
CA SER A 319 8.81 14.45 0.36
C SER A 319 8.08 15.80 0.42
N ARG A 320 6.79 15.81 0.03
CA ARG A 320 5.95 17.01 0.08
C ARG A 320 5.69 17.49 1.51
N SER A 321 5.51 16.59 2.47
CA SER A 321 5.16 16.94 3.86
C SER A 321 6.23 17.79 4.56
N VAL A 322 7.48 17.64 4.14
CA VAL A 322 8.63 18.45 4.62
C VAL A 322 9.04 19.56 3.64
N GLY A 323 8.23 19.84 2.62
CA GLY A 323 8.49 20.89 1.64
C GLY A 323 9.63 20.59 0.67
N LEU A 324 10.05 19.33 0.56
CA LEU A 324 11.15 18.90 -0.30
C LEU A 324 10.64 18.54 -1.70
N HIS A 325 11.03 19.32 -2.71
CA HIS A 325 10.67 19.09 -4.11
C HIS A 325 11.80 19.53 -5.05
N GLN A 326 11.64 19.34 -6.37
CA GLN A 326 12.69 19.67 -7.34
C GLN A 326 13.06 21.17 -7.38
N GLY A 327 12.18 22.04 -6.89
CA GLY A 327 12.37 23.49 -6.85
C GLY A 327 12.71 24.05 -5.47
N SER A 328 12.70 23.23 -4.40
CA SER A 328 13.01 23.68 -3.05
C SER A 328 14.52 23.92 -2.85
N THR A 329 14.89 24.52 -1.71
CA THR A 329 16.27 24.59 -1.25
C THR A 329 16.33 24.07 0.20
N PRO A 330 16.96 22.92 0.48
CA PRO A 330 17.62 22.01 -0.48
C PRO A 330 16.64 21.40 -1.50
N ARG A 331 17.15 20.94 -2.64
CA ARG A 331 16.33 20.28 -3.67
C ARG A 331 16.12 18.81 -3.31
N LEU A 332 15.06 18.19 -3.82
CA LEU A 332 14.90 16.74 -3.77
C LEU A 332 15.99 16.04 -4.60
N GLY A 333 16.89 15.33 -3.94
CA GLY A 333 18.02 14.63 -4.56
C GLY A 333 17.70 13.19 -4.97
N MET A 334 17.05 12.42 -4.08
CA MET A 334 16.63 11.04 -4.38
C MET A 334 15.26 10.75 -3.79
N LEU A 335 14.42 10.14 -4.60
CA LEU A 335 13.12 9.60 -4.23
C LEU A 335 12.99 8.20 -4.82
N ALA A 336 12.85 7.18 -3.98
CA ALA A 336 12.72 5.79 -4.43
C ALA A 336 11.92 4.96 -3.43
N SER A 337 11.06 4.07 -3.92
CA SER A 337 10.35 3.09 -3.09
C SER A 337 11.35 2.07 -2.51
N LEU A 338 11.20 1.72 -1.22
CA LEU A 338 11.95 0.63 -0.59
C LEU A 338 11.08 -0.61 -0.46
N ASP A 339 9.85 -0.42 0.04
CA ASP A 339 8.85 -1.47 0.16
C ASP A 339 7.48 -0.99 -0.34
N HIS A 340 6.51 -1.90 -0.42
CA HIS A 340 5.10 -1.55 -0.57
C HIS A 340 4.25 -2.69 0.00
N THR A 341 3.24 -2.35 0.78
CA THR A 341 2.33 -3.31 1.42
C THR A 341 0.90 -2.92 1.11
N ILE A 342 0.08 -3.90 0.77
CA ILE A 342 -1.36 -3.70 0.55
C ILE A 342 -2.14 -4.77 1.29
N HIS A 343 -3.20 -4.37 1.99
CA HIS A 343 -4.23 -5.24 2.51
C HIS A 343 -5.52 -4.97 1.75
N PHE A 344 -6.05 -5.98 1.05
CA PHE A 344 -7.27 -5.88 0.27
C PHE A 344 -8.46 -6.36 1.10
N TYR A 345 -9.55 -5.60 1.04
CA TYR A 345 -10.85 -5.98 1.55
C TYR A 345 -11.73 -6.51 0.41
N PRO A 346 -12.81 -7.25 0.72
CA PRO A 346 -13.78 -7.68 -0.28
C PRO A 346 -14.28 -6.49 -1.11
N LEU A 347 -14.25 -6.64 -2.43
CA LEU A 347 -14.88 -5.67 -3.32
C LEU A 347 -16.41 -5.80 -3.20
N PRO A 348 -17.17 -4.70 -3.33
CA PRO A 348 -18.62 -4.75 -3.50
C PRO A 348 -19.04 -5.65 -4.66
N ASP A 349 -20.22 -6.26 -4.59
CA ASP A 349 -20.74 -7.15 -5.64
C ASP A 349 -20.97 -6.41 -6.97
N ASP A 350 -21.27 -5.11 -6.90
CA ASP A 350 -21.50 -4.19 -8.01
C ASP A 350 -20.26 -3.36 -8.37
N PHE A 351 -19.07 -3.78 -7.95
CA PHE A 351 -17.83 -3.04 -8.19
C PHE A 351 -17.54 -2.86 -9.69
N ASP A 352 -17.47 -1.60 -10.13
CA ASP A 352 -17.06 -1.22 -11.48
C ASP A 352 -15.55 -0.91 -11.51
N PRO A 353 -14.71 -1.70 -12.22
CA PRO A 353 -13.28 -1.46 -12.32
C PRO A 353 -12.91 -0.21 -13.14
N SER A 354 -13.87 0.40 -13.84
CA SER A 354 -13.68 1.65 -14.60
C SER A 354 -14.06 2.90 -13.79
N ALA A 355 -14.70 2.72 -12.64
CA ALA A 355 -15.06 3.83 -11.75
C ALA A 355 -13.83 4.38 -11.01
N PRO A 356 -13.80 5.67 -10.69
CA PRO A 356 -12.70 6.27 -9.94
C PRO A 356 -12.63 5.73 -8.50
N LEU A 357 -11.41 5.53 -8.01
CA LEU A 357 -11.09 5.20 -6.62
C LEU A 357 -10.39 6.39 -5.97
N LEU A 358 -10.76 6.71 -4.73
CA LEU A 358 -10.05 7.72 -3.94
C LEU A 358 -8.90 7.06 -3.19
N HIS A 359 -7.67 7.51 -3.45
CA HIS A 359 -6.49 7.18 -2.67
C HIS A 359 -6.15 8.33 -1.72
N VAL A 360 -6.40 8.11 -0.43
CA VAL A 360 -5.98 8.98 0.66
C VAL A 360 -4.57 8.55 1.05
N MET A 361 -3.61 9.46 1.01
CA MET A 361 -2.20 9.21 1.33
C MET A 361 -1.76 10.17 2.43
N GLU A 362 -1.22 9.63 3.52
CA GLU A 362 -0.81 10.37 4.71
C GLU A 362 0.67 10.11 4.98
N SER A 363 1.47 11.17 5.03
CA SER A 363 2.84 11.12 5.53
C SER A 363 2.84 10.84 7.02
N GLN A 364 3.48 9.75 7.45
CA GLN A 364 3.56 9.34 8.86
C GLN A 364 4.82 9.85 9.54
N ALA A 365 5.96 9.76 8.86
CA ALA A 365 7.23 10.24 9.36
C ALA A 365 8.18 10.50 8.20
N VAL A 366 8.98 11.56 8.30
CA VAL A 366 10.03 11.86 7.32
C VAL A 366 11.21 12.42 8.08
N ASP A 367 12.36 11.80 7.86
CA ASP A 367 13.62 12.27 8.40
C ASP A 367 14.63 12.37 7.26
N VAL A 368 14.91 13.62 6.87
CA VAL A 368 15.85 13.95 5.79
C VAL A 368 17.28 13.52 6.16
N ALA A 369 17.62 13.47 7.46
CA ALA A 369 18.95 13.07 7.90
C ALA A 369 19.17 11.56 7.74
N SER A 370 18.22 10.72 8.16
CA SER A 370 18.26 9.28 7.82
C SER A 370 17.98 9.00 6.34
N GLY A 371 17.40 9.97 5.63
CA GLY A 371 17.11 9.91 4.22
C GLY A 371 15.92 9.01 3.89
N ARG A 372 14.95 8.88 4.81
CA ARG A 372 13.78 8.00 4.68
C ARG A 372 12.47 8.73 5.00
N GLY A 373 11.39 8.22 4.42
CA GLY A 373 10.03 8.65 4.72
C GLY A 373 9.04 7.49 4.66
N VAL A 374 8.02 7.55 5.51
CA VAL A 374 6.96 6.55 5.63
C VAL A 374 5.62 7.20 5.31
N VAL A 375 4.84 6.51 4.48
CA VAL A 375 3.48 6.90 4.09
C VAL A 375 2.51 5.75 4.36
N GLN A 376 1.30 6.09 4.78
CA GLN A 376 0.17 5.16 4.86
C GLN A 376 -0.95 5.66 3.95
N GLY A 377 -1.75 4.74 3.43
CA GLY A 377 -2.83 5.09 2.53
C GLY A 377 -4.07 4.23 2.68
N ARG A 378 -5.18 4.76 2.19
CA ARG A 378 -6.50 4.14 2.21
C ARG A 378 -7.15 4.33 0.86
N VAL A 379 -7.71 3.27 0.28
CA VAL A 379 -8.34 3.28 -1.03
C VAL A 379 -9.83 3.06 -0.86
N TYR A 380 -10.63 4.01 -1.33
CA TYR A 380 -12.08 3.97 -1.25
C TYR A 380 -12.71 3.94 -2.64
N THR A 381 -13.88 3.32 -2.76
CA THR A 381 -14.78 3.55 -3.90
C THR A 381 -15.34 4.98 -3.84
N SER A 382 -15.89 5.47 -4.96
CA SER A 382 -16.63 6.75 -4.99
C SER A 382 -17.83 6.78 -4.03
N GLN A 383 -18.37 5.61 -3.66
CA GLN A 383 -19.44 5.44 -2.67
C GLN A 383 -18.93 5.34 -1.22
N GLY A 384 -17.62 5.47 -0.99
CA GLY A 384 -17.02 5.50 0.33
C GLY A 384 -16.76 4.13 0.98
N VAL A 385 -16.78 3.04 0.20
CA VAL A 385 -16.41 1.71 0.70
C VAL A 385 -14.89 1.57 0.71
N LEU A 386 -14.29 1.26 1.86
CA LEU A 386 -12.85 1.02 1.98
C LEU A 386 -12.50 -0.34 1.36
N VAL A 387 -11.72 -0.33 0.27
CA VAL A 387 -11.35 -1.56 -0.49
C VAL A 387 -9.90 -1.98 -0.28
N ALA A 388 -9.01 -1.06 0.12
CA ALA A 388 -7.64 -1.42 0.47
C ALA A 388 -6.99 -0.43 1.46
N VAL A 389 -5.98 -0.92 2.19
CA VAL A 389 -5.05 -0.10 2.98
C VAL A 389 -3.63 -0.36 2.49
N THR A 390 -2.87 0.72 2.30
CA THR A 390 -1.50 0.68 1.79
C THR A 390 -0.50 1.24 2.80
N SER A 391 0.74 0.77 2.76
CA SER A 391 1.86 1.31 3.54
C SER A 391 3.13 1.21 2.72
N GLN A 392 4.01 2.21 2.85
CA GLN A 392 5.27 2.25 2.13
C GLN A 392 6.30 3.13 2.86
N GLU A 393 7.52 2.62 2.96
CA GLU A 393 8.74 3.37 3.23
C GLU A 393 9.49 3.61 1.91
N GLY A 394 10.18 4.74 1.84
CA GLY A 394 11.05 5.03 0.71
C GLY A 394 12.22 5.91 1.10
N VAL A 395 13.20 5.94 0.20
CA VAL A 395 14.31 6.88 0.24
C VAL A 395 13.77 8.27 -0.06
N VAL A 396 14.00 9.21 0.85
CA VAL A 396 13.66 10.63 0.71
C VAL A 396 14.89 11.44 1.09
N ARG A 397 15.71 11.83 0.10
CA ARG A 397 16.98 12.53 0.34
C ARG A 397 17.00 13.89 -0.31
N ALA A 398 17.48 14.87 0.43
CA ALA A 398 17.83 16.18 -0.09
C ALA A 398 19.17 16.13 -0.84
N ASP A 399 19.30 16.91 -1.91
CA ASP A 399 20.60 17.21 -2.52
C ASP A 399 21.24 18.35 -1.76
N LEU A 400 22.29 18.03 -1.01
CA LEU A 400 23.06 18.97 -0.19
C LEU A 400 24.28 19.53 -0.91
N LYS A 401 24.54 19.12 -2.17
CA LYS A 401 25.68 19.61 -2.95
C LYS A 401 25.59 21.14 -3.10
N GLY A 402 26.62 21.84 -2.65
CA GLY A 402 26.70 23.30 -2.67
C GLY A 402 26.11 24.03 -1.44
N LEU A 403 25.39 23.32 -0.55
CA LEU A 403 24.99 23.84 0.77
C LEU A 403 26.08 23.59 1.83
N VAL A 404 26.85 22.51 1.68
CA VAL A 404 28.06 22.24 2.49
C VAL A 404 29.07 23.42 2.39
N ALA A 405 29.11 24.10 1.23
CA ALA A 405 29.93 25.31 1.04
C ALA A 405 29.39 26.58 1.75
N LYS A 406 28.17 26.55 2.31
CA LYS A 406 27.52 27.65 3.04
C LYS A 406 27.46 27.42 4.56
N GLY A 407 28.25 26.49 5.10
CA GLY A 407 28.51 26.40 6.54
C GLY A 407 27.49 25.63 7.38
N LEU A 408 26.76 24.67 6.80
CA LEU A 408 26.14 23.62 7.62
C LEU A 408 27.22 22.57 7.94
N VAL A 409 27.72 22.58 9.17
CA VAL A 409 28.71 21.64 9.68
C VAL A 409 28.09 20.25 9.84
N GLU A 410 28.75 19.25 9.28
CA GLU A 410 28.43 17.81 9.41
C GLU A 410 28.61 17.34 10.86
N GLY A 411 27.64 16.55 11.35
CA GLY A 411 27.81 15.69 12.51
C GLY A 411 27.82 14.22 12.09
N GLY A 412 29.01 13.59 12.14
CA GLY A 412 29.22 12.12 12.19
C GLY A 412 29.76 11.50 10.90
N ALA A 413 31.08 11.36 10.69
CA ALA A 413 31.98 10.28 11.17
C ALA A 413 31.95 9.00 10.28
N VAL A 414 33.01 8.42 9.67
CA VAL A 414 34.47 8.66 9.45
C VAL A 414 34.91 7.76 8.26
N GLY A 415 35.91 8.18 7.48
CA GLY A 415 36.83 7.33 6.67
C GLY A 415 36.41 7.18 5.20
N GLU A 416 37.20 7.46 4.16
CA GLU A 416 38.65 7.40 3.98
C GLU A 416 39.14 8.48 2.98
N GLU A 417 40.46 8.59 2.90
CA GLU A 417 41.31 9.72 2.51
C GLU A 417 41.23 10.25 1.08
N GLU A 418 41.59 11.53 0.99
CA GLU A 418 42.04 12.30 -0.17
C GLU A 418 42.84 11.50 -1.21
N ARG A 419 42.51 11.73 -2.48
CA ARG A 419 43.56 12.06 -3.45
C ARG A 419 43.13 13.18 -4.38
N ASP A 420 43.90 14.25 -4.21
CA ASP A 420 43.94 15.54 -4.86
C ASP A 420 44.16 15.45 -6.38
N THR A 421 43.34 16.15 -7.16
CA THR A 421 43.77 16.93 -8.35
C THR A 421 42.68 17.93 -8.73
N ALA A 422 42.94 19.21 -8.47
CA ALA A 422 42.17 20.36 -8.95
C ALA A 422 42.63 20.80 -10.38
N PRO A 423 42.16 21.94 -10.94
CA PRO A 423 41.08 21.98 -11.92
C PRO A 423 41.49 22.63 -13.26
N VAL A 424 40.72 22.40 -14.34
CA VAL A 424 40.81 23.24 -15.54
C VAL A 424 39.49 23.95 -15.81
N LYS A 425 39.53 25.26 -15.59
CA LYS A 425 38.57 26.25 -16.10
C LYS A 425 38.67 26.29 -17.62
N ALA A 426 37.55 26.39 -18.31
CA ALA A 426 37.47 27.15 -19.55
C ALA A 426 36.09 27.80 -19.67
N LYS A 427 36.09 29.13 -19.47
CA LYS A 427 35.13 30.04 -20.10
C LYS A 427 35.39 30.00 -21.60
N LEU A 428 34.31 29.96 -22.39
CA LEU A 428 34.04 30.92 -23.45
C LEU A 428 32.53 31.04 -23.61
#